data_AF-A0A0Q5W2U1-F1
#
_entry.id   AF-A0A0Q5W2U1-F1
#
_cell.length_a   1.000
_cell.length_b   1.000
_cell.length_c   1.000
_cell.angle_alpha   90.00
_cell.angle_beta   90.00
_cell.angle_gamma   90.00
#
_symmetry.space_group_name_H-M   'P 1'
#
loop_
_entity.id
_entity.type
_entity.pdbx_description
1 polymer ?
#
loop_
_entity_poly.entity_id
_entity_poly.type
_entity_poly.pdbx_seq_one_letter_code
_entity_poly.pdbx_strand_id
1 'polypeptide(L)'
;MDRAMFFDRIRRTLFSGRLTSGQVAGIGAILDQAERAGTSAQARAAPYDPRWLAYLLATAHHETGQKMQPVRETLAMSDGQAIARLDRAFARGQLPSVRTPYWRRDAEGKSWLGRGLVQLTHRRNYENLSGLVGIDLIADPDRAMDGATAVEILFVGMETGAFTGVSLADVFGTGRTDWVGARKIINGRDRAVEIAAYGRAYHAALDAAGFSSIRRIVLS
;
A
#
# COMPACT_ATOMS: atom_id res chain seq x y z
N MET A 1 -7.47 -12.96 14.08
CA MET A 1 -8.56 -13.26 13.10
C MET A 1 -8.47 -14.70 12.59
N ASP A 2 -9.52 -15.25 11.97
CA ASP A 2 -9.45 -16.51 11.22
C ASP A 2 -8.88 -16.29 9.81
N ARG A 3 -7.59 -16.62 9.62
CA ARG A 3 -6.90 -16.43 8.35
C ARG A 3 -7.42 -17.34 7.24
N ALA A 4 -7.89 -18.55 7.56
CA ALA A 4 -8.41 -19.47 6.56
C ALA A 4 -9.70 -18.92 5.95
N MET A 5 -10.63 -18.44 6.79
CA MET A 5 -11.86 -17.75 6.35
C MET A 5 -11.55 -16.52 5.50
N PHE A 6 -10.61 -15.68 5.95
CA PHE A 6 -10.21 -14.48 5.21
C PHE A 6 -9.68 -14.81 3.81
N PHE A 7 -8.67 -15.70 3.72
CA PHE A 7 -8.07 -16.09 2.46
C PHE A 7 -9.06 -16.81 1.54
N ASP A 8 -10.00 -17.58 2.10
CA ASP A 8 -11.04 -18.22 1.32
C ASP A 8 -11.99 -17.21 0.65
N ARG A 9 -12.39 -16.17 1.38
CA ARG A 9 -13.26 -15.12 0.82
C ARG A 9 -12.57 -14.34 -0.27
N ILE A 10 -11.39 -13.78 0.00
CA ILE A 10 -10.71 -12.93 -0.99
C ILE A 10 -10.33 -13.72 -2.24
N ARG A 11 -10.02 -15.03 -2.10
CA ARG A 11 -9.74 -15.90 -3.25
C ARG A 11 -10.90 -15.89 -4.24
N ARG A 12 -12.13 -15.97 -3.75
CA ARG A 12 -13.34 -16.02 -4.58
C ARG A 12 -13.73 -14.63 -5.11
N THR A 13 -13.62 -13.60 -4.29
CA THR A 13 -14.15 -12.27 -4.60
C THR A 13 -13.18 -11.33 -5.31
N LEU A 14 -11.87 -11.52 -5.12
CA LEU A 14 -10.83 -10.59 -5.57
C LEU A 14 -9.77 -11.23 -6.47
N PHE A 15 -9.60 -12.56 -6.42
CA PHE A 15 -8.53 -13.25 -7.13
C PHE A 15 -9.02 -14.40 -8.02
N SER A 16 -10.26 -14.31 -8.51
CA SER A 16 -10.82 -15.21 -9.52
C SER A 16 -10.69 -16.72 -9.18
N GLY A 17 -10.78 -17.06 -7.90
CA GLY A 17 -10.74 -18.43 -7.41
C GLY A 17 -9.36 -18.97 -7.07
N ARG A 18 -8.25 -18.24 -7.28
CA ARG A 18 -6.90 -18.74 -6.98
C ARG A 18 -6.00 -17.68 -6.35
N LEU A 19 -5.16 -18.11 -5.41
CA LEU A 19 -4.06 -17.30 -4.89
C LEU A 19 -2.74 -18.03 -5.12
N THR A 20 -1.71 -17.27 -5.46
CA THR A 20 -0.32 -17.72 -5.50
C THR A 20 0.32 -17.67 -4.11
N SER A 21 1.41 -18.40 -3.89
CA SER A 21 2.18 -18.32 -2.65
C SER A 21 2.69 -16.90 -2.36
N GLY A 22 3.15 -16.19 -3.39
CA GLY A 22 3.56 -14.78 -3.28
C GLY A 22 2.42 -13.87 -2.85
N GLN A 23 1.22 -14.03 -3.40
CA GLN A 23 0.06 -13.25 -2.96
C GLN A 23 -0.29 -13.53 -1.50
N VAL A 24 -0.31 -14.80 -1.09
CA VAL A 24 -0.58 -15.19 0.31
C VAL A 24 0.46 -14.59 1.25
N ALA A 25 1.75 -14.67 0.89
CA ALA A 25 2.84 -14.15 1.71
C ALA A 25 2.75 -12.62 1.89
N GLY A 26 2.53 -11.87 0.81
CA GLY A 26 2.48 -10.42 0.89
C GLY A 26 1.22 -9.87 1.57
N ILE A 27 0.06 -10.48 1.32
CA ILE A 27 -1.16 -10.19 2.10
C ILE A 27 -0.94 -10.54 3.58
N GLY A 28 -0.33 -11.69 3.85
CA GLY A 28 0.01 -12.14 5.20
C GLY A 28 0.90 -11.13 5.93
N ALA A 29 1.94 -10.60 5.29
CA ALA A 29 2.82 -9.59 5.89
C ALA A 29 2.09 -8.31 6.28
N ILE A 30 1.12 -7.85 5.46
CA ILE A 30 0.28 -6.69 5.77
C ILE A 30 -0.64 -6.99 6.97
N LEU A 31 -1.25 -8.17 7.03
CA LEU A 31 -2.08 -8.59 8.16
C LEU A 31 -1.24 -8.70 9.46
N ASP A 32 -0.05 -9.31 9.37
CA ASP A 32 0.86 -9.45 10.51
C ASP A 32 1.25 -8.08 11.08
N GLN A 33 1.53 -7.10 10.22
CA GLN A 33 1.87 -5.74 10.66
C GLN A 33 0.70 -5.10 11.42
N ALA A 34 -0.52 -5.21 10.91
CA ALA A 34 -1.70 -4.66 11.59
C ALA A 34 -1.98 -5.33 12.94
N GLU A 35 -1.79 -6.65 13.04
CA GLU A 35 -1.92 -7.39 14.30
C GLU A 35 -0.83 -6.98 15.32
N ARG A 36 0.40 -6.67 14.86
CA ARG A 36 1.47 -6.12 15.73
C ARG A 36 1.18 -4.70 16.18
N ALA A 37 0.72 -3.83 15.28
CA ALA A 37 0.39 -2.43 15.62
C ALA A 37 -0.68 -2.35 16.73
N GLY A 38 -1.68 -3.24 16.70
CA GLY A 38 -2.72 -3.33 17.73
C GLY A 38 -2.30 -3.92 19.08
N THR A 39 -1.06 -4.42 19.23
CA THR A 39 -0.57 -5.10 20.45
C THR A 39 0.55 -4.35 21.18
N SER A 40 1.00 -3.20 20.68
CA SER A 40 2.09 -2.45 21.31
C SER A 40 1.71 -1.88 22.69
N ALA A 41 2.54 -2.13 23.70
CA ALA A 41 2.28 -1.78 25.10
C ALA A 41 2.19 -0.25 25.37
N GLN A 42 2.68 0.58 24.43
CA GLN A 42 2.61 2.04 24.52
C GLN A 42 1.30 2.63 23.95
N ALA A 43 0.52 1.89 23.16
CA ALA A 43 -0.79 2.29 22.68
C ALA A 43 -1.87 1.56 23.49
N ARG A 44 -2.80 2.29 24.12
CA ARG A 44 -3.93 1.68 24.82
C ARG A 44 -4.73 0.76 23.89
N ALA A 45 -4.54 -0.56 24.01
CA ALA A 45 -5.50 -1.67 23.85
C ALA A 45 -6.67 -1.49 22.85
N ALA A 46 -6.42 -0.99 21.64
CA ALA A 46 -7.43 -0.91 20.59
C ALA A 46 -6.94 -1.70 19.37
N PRO A 47 -7.74 -2.65 18.83
CA PRO A 47 -7.41 -3.29 17.57
C PRO A 47 -7.31 -2.24 16.47
N TYR A 48 -6.41 -2.48 15.52
CA TYR A 48 -6.25 -1.65 14.32
C TYR A 48 -7.59 -1.51 13.59
N ASP A 49 -7.90 -0.33 13.04
CA ASP A 49 -9.20 -0.12 12.38
C ASP A 49 -9.33 -1.03 11.14
N PRO A 50 -10.35 -1.92 11.07
CA PRO A 50 -10.53 -2.82 9.94
C PRO A 50 -10.69 -2.09 8.59
N ARG A 51 -11.22 -0.86 8.60
CA ARG A 51 -11.38 -0.03 7.40
C ARG A 51 -10.04 0.43 6.87
N TRP A 52 -9.11 0.75 7.77
CA TRP A 52 -7.75 1.15 7.41
C TRP A 52 -7.00 -0.02 6.79
N LEU A 53 -7.01 -1.18 7.45
CA LEU A 53 -6.39 -2.40 6.94
C LEU A 53 -6.96 -2.82 5.58
N ALA A 54 -8.28 -2.77 5.44
CA ALA A 54 -8.93 -3.07 4.17
C ALA A 54 -8.45 -2.13 3.03
N TYR A 55 -8.24 -0.85 3.33
CA TYR A 55 -7.81 0.12 2.32
C TYR A 55 -6.30 0.04 2.01
N LEU A 56 -5.47 -0.32 2.99
CA LEU A 56 -4.06 -0.68 2.79
C LEU A 56 -3.94 -1.86 1.81
N LEU A 57 -4.73 -2.92 2.04
CA LEU A 57 -4.80 -4.10 1.17
C LEU A 57 -5.32 -3.74 -0.23
N ALA A 58 -6.36 -2.91 -0.33
CA ALA A 58 -6.90 -2.46 -1.62
C ALA A 58 -5.89 -1.63 -2.42
N THR A 59 -5.12 -0.77 -1.74
CA THR A 59 -4.05 0.01 -2.36
C THR A 59 -2.97 -0.92 -2.89
N ALA A 60 -2.42 -1.80 -2.05
CA ALA A 60 -1.42 -2.77 -2.48
C ALA A 60 -1.93 -3.68 -3.63
N HIS A 61 -3.20 -4.08 -3.59
CA HIS A 61 -3.84 -4.85 -4.66
C HIS A 61 -3.82 -4.10 -5.99
N HIS A 62 -4.24 -2.84 -5.99
CA HIS A 62 -4.30 -2.04 -7.20
C HIS A 62 -2.91 -1.71 -7.74
N GLU A 63 -2.04 -1.15 -6.91
CA GLU A 63 -0.75 -0.61 -7.31
C GLU A 63 0.25 -1.69 -7.75
N THR A 64 0.08 -2.93 -7.27
CA THR A 64 0.95 -4.06 -7.65
C THR A 64 0.40 -4.89 -8.81
N GLY A 65 -0.75 -4.52 -9.40
CA GLY A 65 -1.44 -5.34 -10.39
C GLY A 65 -1.82 -6.71 -9.82
N GLN A 66 -2.37 -6.73 -8.61
CA GLN A 66 -2.81 -7.90 -7.84
C GLN A 66 -1.70 -8.86 -7.43
N LYS A 67 -0.42 -8.53 -7.65
CA LYS A 67 0.70 -9.39 -7.23
C LYS A 67 0.83 -9.47 -5.71
N MET A 68 0.39 -8.43 -5.01
CA MET A 68 0.56 -8.26 -3.56
C MET A 68 2.02 -8.42 -3.13
N GLN A 69 2.93 -7.97 -3.99
CA GLN A 69 4.38 -8.00 -3.78
C GLN A 69 4.95 -6.65 -4.22
N PRO A 70 6.02 -6.15 -3.59
CA PRO A 70 6.71 -4.95 -4.04
C PRO A 70 7.04 -5.06 -5.53
N VAL A 71 6.63 -4.06 -6.31
CA VAL A 71 6.91 -4.04 -7.74
C VAL A 71 7.63 -2.75 -8.12
N ARG A 72 8.47 -2.87 -9.13
CA ARG A 72 9.08 -1.72 -9.78
C ARG A 72 8.16 -1.19 -10.86
N GLU A 73 8.21 0.12 -11.09
CA GLU A 73 7.43 0.79 -12.12
C GLU A 73 7.53 0.08 -13.48
N THR A 74 6.42 0.02 -14.20
CA THR A 74 6.24 -0.78 -15.43
C THR A 74 6.36 -2.31 -15.25
N LEU A 75 6.33 -2.80 -14.00
CA LEU A 75 6.58 -4.20 -13.63
C LEU A 75 7.95 -4.70 -14.14
N ALA A 76 8.95 -3.83 -14.09
CA ALA A 76 10.29 -4.13 -14.57
C ALA A 76 11.11 -4.99 -13.59
N MET A 77 11.92 -5.89 -14.13
CA MET A 77 12.82 -6.73 -13.33
C MET A 77 14.05 -5.97 -12.82
N SER A 78 14.37 -4.81 -13.42
CA SER A 78 15.48 -3.96 -13.02
C SER A 78 15.20 -2.49 -13.31
N ASP A 79 15.95 -1.59 -12.66
CA ASP A 79 15.89 -0.15 -12.92
C ASP A 79 16.19 0.17 -14.38
N GLY A 80 17.22 -0.44 -14.97
CA GLY A 80 17.56 -0.22 -16.37
C GLY A 80 16.40 -0.56 -17.32
N GLN A 81 15.67 -1.64 -17.03
CA GLN A 81 14.48 -2.00 -17.80
C GLN A 81 13.32 -1.01 -17.60
N ALA A 82 13.06 -0.57 -16.37
CA ALA A 82 12.03 0.44 -16.10
C ALA A 82 12.35 1.77 -16.80
N ILE A 83 13.59 2.25 -16.65
CA ILE A 83 14.08 3.49 -17.27
C ILE A 83 13.91 3.43 -18.79
N ALA A 84 14.36 2.35 -19.43
CA ALA A 84 14.25 2.20 -20.89
C ALA A 84 12.79 2.20 -21.37
N ARG A 85 11.86 1.63 -20.61
CA ARG A 85 10.43 1.63 -20.93
C ARG A 85 9.82 3.02 -20.75
N LEU A 86 10.14 3.71 -19.66
CA LEU A 86 9.65 5.06 -19.35
C LEU A 86 10.21 6.10 -20.34
N ASP A 87 11.50 6.02 -20.68
CA ASP A 87 12.08 6.89 -21.71
C ASP A 87 11.41 6.72 -23.06
N ARG A 88 11.11 5.47 -23.46
CA ARG A 88 10.38 5.21 -24.71
C ARG A 88 8.96 5.77 -24.67
N ALA A 89 8.26 5.66 -23.54
CA ALA A 89 6.93 6.24 -23.37
C ALA A 89 6.97 7.77 -23.41
N PHE A 90 7.95 8.38 -22.73
CA PHE A 90 8.16 9.82 -22.71
C PHE A 90 8.48 10.37 -24.10
N ALA A 91 9.39 9.74 -24.85
CA ALA A 91 9.74 10.13 -26.21
C ALA A 91 8.55 10.06 -27.19
N ARG A 92 7.57 9.21 -26.92
CA ARG A 92 6.31 9.11 -27.67
C ARG A 92 5.20 10.03 -27.19
N GLY A 93 5.46 10.90 -26.20
CA GLY A 93 4.45 11.81 -25.64
C GLY A 93 3.36 11.12 -24.82
N GLN A 94 3.58 9.87 -24.36
CA GLN A 94 2.59 9.09 -23.61
C GLN A 94 2.52 9.44 -22.12
N LEU A 95 3.39 10.35 -21.65
CA LEU A 95 3.46 10.83 -20.27
C LEU A 95 3.23 12.35 -20.21
N PRO A 96 2.07 12.86 -20.65
CA PRO A 96 1.84 14.30 -20.85
C PRO A 96 1.86 15.12 -19.56
N SER A 97 1.63 14.49 -18.40
CA SER A 97 1.69 15.12 -17.08
C SER A 97 3.12 15.24 -16.54
N VAL A 98 4.09 14.53 -17.13
CA VAL A 98 5.47 14.53 -16.66
C VAL A 98 6.25 15.64 -17.36
N ARG A 99 6.77 16.58 -16.57
CA ARG A 99 7.67 17.64 -17.08
C ARG A 99 9.15 17.28 -16.90
N THR A 100 9.47 16.64 -15.79
CA THR A 100 10.84 16.24 -15.44
C THR A 100 10.88 14.73 -15.22
N PRO A 101 11.72 14.00 -15.96
CA PRO A 101 11.76 12.53 -15.92
C PRO A 101 12.45 12.03 -14.65
N TYR A 102 11.68 11.92 -13.57
CA TYR A 102 12.15 11.52 -12.23
C TYR A 102 12.78 10.11 -12.17
N TRP A 103 12.52 9.26 -13.16
CA TRP A 103 13.08 7.92 -13.25
C TRP A 103 14.51 7.88 -13.78
N ARG A 104 14.99 8.92 -14.44
CA ARG A 104 16.38 8.92 -14.93
C ARG A 104 17.34 8.97 -13.76
N ARG A 105 18.51 8.35 -13.94
CA ARG A 105 19.56 8.38 -12.93
C ARG A 105 20.06 9.82 -12.76
N ASP A 106 20.19 10.26 -11.51
CA ASP A 106 20.84 11.52 -11.15
C ASP A 106 22.38 11.41 -11.24
N ALA A 107 23.08 12.46 -10.83
CA ALA A 107 24.55 12.52 -10.87
C ALA A 107 25.20 11.45 -9.99
N GLU A 108 24.51 11.01 -8.94
CA GLU A 108 24.92 9.95 -8.03
C GLU A 108 24.49 8.55 -8.52
N GLY A 109 23.87 8.47 -9.71
CA GLY A 109 23.44 7.21 -10.31
C GLY A 109 22.11 6.67 -9.77
N LYS A 110 21.39 7.43 -8.93
CA LYS A 110 20.15 7.01 -8.26
C LYS A 110 18.92 7.35 -9.09
N SER A 111 17.91 6.49 -9.03
CA SER A 111 16.65 6.66 -9.76
C SER A 111 15.47 6.71 -8.81
N TRP A 112 14.57 7.67 -9.02
CA TRP A 112 13.40 7.93 -8.18
C TRP A 112 12.10 7.40 -8.80
N LEU A 113 12.21 6.36 -9.63
CA LEU A 113 11.09 5.62 -10.23
C LEU A 113 10.20 4.94 -9.17
N GLY A 114 9.01 4.52 -9.59
CA GLY A 114 8.03 3.83 -8.73
C GLY A 114 8.55 2.51 -8.16
N ARG A 115 8.47 2.33 -6.84
CA ARG A 115 8.81 1.08 -6.14
C ARG A 115 7.78 0.71 -5.06
N GLY A 116 7.79 -0.54 -4.66
CA GLY A 116 7.04 -1.01 -3.48
C GLY A 116 5.56 -1.28 -3.73
N LEU A 117 4.80 -1.36 -2.63
CA LEU A 117 3.37 -1.65 -2.61
C LEU A 117 2.48 -0.44 -2.95
N VAL A 118 3.07 0.77 -3.00
CA VAL A 118 2.36 2.04 -3.23
C VAL A 118 2.90 2.82 -4.44
N GLN A 119 3.85 2.24 -5.19
CA GLN A 119 4.54 2.93 -6.29
C GLN A 119 5.14 4.30 -5.86
N LEU A 120 6.00 4.28 -4.84
CA LEU A 120 6.70 5.46 -4.35
C LEU A 120 7.58 6.06 -5.46
N THR A 121 7.27 7.28 -5.89
CA THR A 121 7.95 8.02 -6.98
C THR A 121 8.45 9.36 -6.48
N HIS A 122 9.41 9.96 -7.20
CA HIS A 122 10.04 11.26 -6.94
C HIS A 122 10.93 11.33 -5.68
N ARG A 123 12.11 11.95 -5.82
CA ARG A 123 13.11 12.08 -4.74
C ARG A 123 12.54 12.61 -3.44
N ARG A 124 11.75 13.69 -3.49
CA ARG A 124 11.12 14.29 -2.30
C ARG A 124 10.29 13.31 -1.47
N ASN A 125 9.62 12.35 -2.11
CA ASN A 125 8.80 11.37 -1.40
C ASN A 125 9.68 10.28 -0.78
N TYR A 126 10.75 9.89 -1.46
CA TYR A 126 11.79 9.03 -0.87
C TYR A 126 12.44 9.71 0.34
N GLU A 127 12.71 11.02 0.29
CA GLU A 127 13.33 11.77 1.40
C GLU A 127 12.39 11.81 2.61
N ASN A 128 11.14 12.19 2.37
CA ASN A 128 10.12 12.26 3.41
C ASN A 128 9.92 10.90 4.09
N LEU A 129 9.69 9.84 3.31
CA LEU A 129 9.47 8.52 3.89
C LEU A 129 10.72 7.92 4.49
N SER A 130 11.90 8.20 3.96
CA SER A 130 13.15 7.74 4.57
C SER A 130 13.27 8.19 6.03
N GLY A 131 12.94 9.47 6.29
CA GLY A 131 12.91 10.01 7.64
C GLY A 131 11.83 9.38 8.52
N LEU A 132 10.61 9.20 7.99
CA LEU A 132 9.49 8.66 8.77
C LEU A 132 9.64 7.17 9.13
N VAL A 133 10.21 6.35 8.23
CA VAL A 133 10.40 4.92 8.46
C VAL A 133 11.77 4.57 9.06
N GLY A 134 12.68 5.54 9.19
CA GLY A 134 14.03 5.33 9.72
C GLY A 134 14.92 4.44 8.84
N ILE A 135 14.58 4.30 7.56
CA ILE A 135 15.29 3.49 6.56
C ILE A 135 15.86 4.45 5.53
N ASP A 136 17.17 4.38 5.30
CA ASP A 136 17.83 5.25 4.32
C ASP A 136 17.47 4.83 2.87
N LEU A 137 16.39 5.44 2.36
CA LEU A 137 15.92 5.27 0.98
C LEU A 137 16.63 6.23 0.01
N ILE A 138 17.44 7.16 0.53
CA ILE A 138 18.17 8.14 -0.28
C ILE A 138 19.51 7.61 -0.68
N ALA A 139 20.24 6.95 0.22
CA ALA A 139 21.43 6.20 -0.12
C ALA A 139 21.10 5.01 -1.03
N ASP A 140 20.03 4.27 -0.70
CA ASP A 140 19.62 3.07 -1.43
C ASP A 140 18.10 3.04 -1.72
N PRO A 141 17.65 3.61 -2.85
CA PRO A 141 16.25 3.60 -3.25
C PRO A 141 15.67 2.19 -3.47
N ASP A 142 16.51 1.18 -3.76
CA ASP A 142 16.04 -0.18 -3.99
C ASP A 142 15.54 -0.85 -2.70
N ARG A 143 15.85 -0.31 -1.51
CA ARG A 143 15.24 -0.75 -0.26
C ARG A 143 13.72 -0.65 -0.26
N ALA A 144 13.12 0.25 -1.05
CA ALA A 144 11.66 0.29 -1.22
C ALA A 144 11.07 -0.97 -1.90
N MET A 145 11.91 -1.85 -2.46
CA MET A 145 11.53 -3.16 -3.00
C MET A 145 11.63 -4.29 -1.96
N ASP A 146 12.27 -4.06 -0.82
CA ASP A 146 12.28 -5.03 0.28
C ASP A 146 10.86 -5.18 0.87
N GLY A 147 10.45 -6.41 1.16
CA GLY A 147 9.08 -6.71 1.58
C GLY A 147 8.69 -6.03 2.89
N ALA A 148 9.58 -6.06 3.89
CA ALA A 148 9.30 -5.43 5.19
C ALA A 148 9.30 -3.90 5.06
N THR A 149 10.28 -3.34 4.35
CA THR A 149 10.38 -1.91 4.08
C THR A 149 9.16 -1.38 3.31
N ALA A 150 8.68 -2.11 2.31
CA ALA A 150 7.52 -1.71 1.52
C ALA A 150 6.21 -1.76 2.31
N VAL A 151 6.07 -2.72 3.25
CA VAL A 151 4.94 -2.76 4.19
C VAL A 151 5.00 -1.57 5.16
N GLU A 152 6.18 -1.27 5.71
CA GLU A 152 6.35 -0.11 6.60
C GLU A 152 6.01 1.20 5.89
N ILE A 153 6.53 1.41 4.66
CA ILE A 153 6.20 2.55 3.79
C ILE A 153 4.69 2.67 3.54
N LEU A 154 4.02 1.54 3.27
CA LEU A 154 2.57 1.49 3.04
C LEU A 154 1.79 1.96 4.28
N PHE A 155 2.11 1.43 5.45
CA PHE A 155 1.44 1.80 6.71
C PHE A 155 1.73 3.25 7.08
N VAL A 156 3.01 3.60 7.30
CA VAL A 156 3.41 4.93 7.76
C VAL A 156 2.96 6.01 6.79
N GLY A 157 3.10 5.80 5.48
CA GLY A 157 2.70 6.79 4.50
C GLY A 157 1.20 7.06 4.49
N MET A 158 0.37 6.03 4.63
CA MET A 158 -1.09 6.17 4.62
C MET A 158 -1.64 6.67 5.97
N GLU A 159 -1.03 6.28 7.08
CA GLU A 159 -1.43 6.74 8.42
C GLU A 159 -1.10 8.20 8.68
N THR A 160 0.06 8.66 8.20
CA THR A 160 0.52 10.04 8.41
C THR A 160 0.11 11.00 7.29
N GLY A 161 -0.42 10.46 6.17
CA GLY A 161 -0.73 11.24 4.97
C GLY A 161 0.51 11.73 4.23
N ALA A 162 1.67 11.08 4.39
CA ALA A 162 2.94 11.54 3.84
C ALA A 162 3.02 11.64 2.30
N PHE A 163 2.08 11.03 1.57
CA PHE A 163 2.05 11.09 0.11
C PHE A 163 1.39 12.37 -0.43
N THR A 164 0.29 12.81 0.19
CA THR A 164 -0.56 13.90 -0.33
C THR A 164 -1.05 14.91 0.71
N GLY A 165 -0.85 14.62 2.00
CA GLY A 165 -1.42 15.33 3.14
C GLY A 165 -2.76 14.78 3.63
N VAL A 166 -3.35 13.78 2.97
CA VAL A 166 -4.58 13.10 3.43
C VAL A 166 -4.22 11.76 4.06
N SER A 167 -4.63 11.55 5.31
CA SER A 167 -4.39 10.31 6.07
C SER A 167 -5.59 9.35 6.05
N LEU A 168 -5.36 8.12 6.53
CA LEU A 168 -6.43 7.16 6.80
C LEU A 168 -7.47 7.71 7.81
N ALA A 169 -7.03 8.43 8.84
CA ALA A 169 -7.92 9.03 9.84
C ALA A 169 -8.82 10.12 9.25
N ASP A 170 -8.36 10.83 8.22
CA ASP A 170 -9.14 11.86 7.53
C ASP A 170 -10.33 11.28 6.75
N VAL A 171 -10.27 10.02 6.32
CA VAL A 171 -11.31 9.39 5.48
C VAL A 171 -12.06 8.25 6.18
N PHE A 172 -11.47 7.66 7.22
CA PHE A 172 -12.06 6.62 8.06
C PHE A 172 -11.93 7.02 9.53
N GLY A 173 -13.00 7.57 10.09
CA GLY A 173 -13.06 8.03 11.48
C GLY A 173 -14.42 7.77 12.11
N THR A 174 -14.67 8.33 13.30
CA THR A 174 -15.98 8.24 13.96
C THR A 174 -17.05 8.90 13.10
N GLY A 175 -18.07 8.15 12.70
CA GLY A 175 -19.14 8.64 11.81
C GLY A 175 -18.69 8.92 10.37
N ARG A 176 -17.45 8.57 9.99
CA ARG A 176 -16.91 8.81 8.65
C ARG A 176 -16.34 7.53 8.05
N THR A 177 -16.87 7.14 6.89
CA THR A 177 -16.35 6.02 6.09
C THR A 177 -16.41 6.40 4.61
N ASP A 178 -15.35 7.01 4.08
CA ASP A 178 -15.29 7.47 2.69
C ASP A 178 -14.32 6.61 1.85
N TRP A 179 -14.82 5.46 1.39
CA TRP A 179 -14.06 4.53 0.56
C TRP A 179 -13.57 5.13 -0.77
N VAL A 180 -14.35 6.04 -1.36
CA VAL A 180 -14.03 6.63 -2.68
C VAL A 180 -13.04 7.78 -2.50
N GLY A 181 -13.29 8.67 -1.54
CA GLY A 181 -12.40 9.78 -1.22
C GLY A 181 -11.05 9.34 -0.67
N ALA A 182 -10.96 8.14 -0.08
CA ALA A 182 -9.71 7.54 0.39
C ALA A 182 -8.62 7.42 -0.70
N ARG A 183 -8.97 7.49 -2.00
CA ARG A 183 -7.95 7.51 -3.08
C ARG A 183 -6.97 8.67 -2.90
N LYS A 184 -7.46 9.79 -2.34
CA LYS A 184 -6.70 11.01 -2.04
C LYS A 184 -5.48 10.76 -1.17
N ILE A 185 -5.45 9.68 -0.39
CA ILE A 185 -4.28 9.31 0.41
C ILE A 185 -3.05 9.08 -0.48
N ILE A 186 -3.22 8.44 -1.65
CA ILE A 186 -2.11 8.05 -2.52
C ILE A 186 -1.94 9.00 -3.70
N ASN A 187 -3.05 9.38 -4.35
CA ASN A 187 -3.07 10.22 -5.54
C ASN A 187 -4.44 10.90 -5.64
N GLY A 188 -4.76 11.64 -6.71
CA GLY A 188 -6.03 12.37 -6.87
C GLY A 188 -7.30 11.50 -6.78
N ARG A 189 -7.99 11.27 -7.91
CA ARG A 189 -9.24 10.48 -7.94
C ARG A 189 -9.22 9.35 -8.96
N ASP A 190 -8.06 9.09 -9.56
CA ASP A 190 -7.92 8.05 -10.57
C ASP A 190 -8.23 6.66 -9.97
N ARG A 191 -9.01 5.86 -10.70
CA ARG A 191 -9.53 4.54 -10.31
C ARG A 191 -10.21 4.47 -8.93
N ALA A 192 -10.61 5.61 -8.35
CA ALA A 192 -11.11 5.67 -6.98
C ALA A 192 -12.28 4.73 -6.68
N VAL A 193 -13.24 4.60 -7.62
CA VAL A 193 -14.41 3.72 -7.46
C VAL A 193 -14.00 2.24 -7.45
N GLU A 194 -13.04 1.85 -8.27
CA GLU A 194 -12.55 0.48 -8.34
C GLU A 194 -11.79 0.11 -7.06
N ILE A 195 -10.85 0.96 -6.62
CA ILE A 195 -10.10 0.72 -5.38
C ILE A 195 -11.04 0.71 -4.16
N ALA A 196 -12.05 1.58 -4.15
CA ALA A 196 -13.10 1.56 -3.14
C ALA A 196 -13.88 0.23 -3.12
N ALA A 197 -14.11 -0.38 -4.28
CA ALA A 197 -14.75 -1.69 -4.37
C ALA A 197 -13.84 -2.80 -3.80
N TYR A 198 -12.53 -2.77 -4.09
CA TYR A 198 -11.57 -3.66 -3.45
C TYR A 198 -11.55 -3.47 -1.93
N GLY A 199 -11.51 -2.22 -1.45
CA GLY A 199 -11.53 -1.90 -0.02
C GLY A 199 -12.75 -2.48 0.68
N ARG A 200 -13.95 -2.31 0.12
CA ARG A 200 -15.17 -2.91 0.68
C ARG A 200 -15.13 -4.44 0.68
N ALA A 201 -14.60 -5.07 -0.37
CA ALA A 201 -14.47 -6.51 -0.43
C ALA A 201 -13.47 -7.06 0.60
N TYR A 202 -12.33 -6.40 0.78
CA TYR A 202 -11.38 -6.74 1.85
C TYR A 202 -11.98 -6.53 3.23
N HIS A 203 -12.70 -5.44 3.46
CA HIS A 203 -13.39 -5.17 4.73
C HIS A 203 -14.38 -6.29 5.08
N ALA A 204 -15.23 -6.67 4.12
CA ALA A 204 -16.18 -7.77 4.32
C ALA A 204 -15.47 -9.11 4.62
N ALA A 205 -14.31 -9.37 4.02
CA ALA A 205 -13.51 -10.54 4.33
C ALA A 205 -12.88 -10.49 5.73
N LEU A 206 -12.39 -9.32 6.16
CA LEU A 206 -11.86 -9.09 7.52
C LEU A 206 -12.96 -9.27 8.58
N ASP A 207 -14.14 -8.71 8.35
CA ASP A 207 -15.31 -8.85 9.22
C ASP A 207 -15.72 -10.32 9.39
N ALA A 208 -15.84 -11.05 8.29
CA ALA A 208 -16.20 -12.47 8.31
C ALA A 208 -15.13 -13.34 8.98
N ALA A 209 -13.87 -12.91 8.95
CA ALA A 209 -12.76 -13.54 9.67
C ALA A 209 -12.65 -13.08 11.13
N GLY A 210 -13.56 -12.22 11.61
CA GLY A 210 -13.61 -11.76 12.99
C GLY A 210 -12.51 -10.76 13.36
N PHE A 211 -11.90 -10.05 12.40
CA PHE A 211 -10.92 -9.01 12.70
C PHE A 211 -11.54 -7.84 13.49
N SER A 212 -12.77 -7.46 13.14
CA SER A 212 -13.55 -6.40 13.80
C SER A 212 -14.15 -6.83 15.16
N SER A 213 -13.99 -8.10 15.54
CA SER A 213 -14.79 -8.76 16.57
C SER A 213 -14.01 -9.08 17.85
N ILE A 214 -13.06 -8.24 18.26
CA ILE A 214 -12.65 -8.24 19.68
C ILE A 214 -13.81 -7.63 20.48
N ARG A 215 -14.84 -8.45 20.71
CA ARG A 215 -15.88 -8.18 21.69
C ARG A 215 -15.17 -7.87 23.00
N ARG A 216 -15.43 -6.68 23.54
CA ARG A 216 -15.25 -6.41 24.95
C ARG A 216 -16.06 -7.49 25.68
N ILE A 217 -15.40 -8.53 26.19
CA ILE A 217 -16.00 -9.38 27.22
C ILE A 217 -16.05 -8.46 28.43
N VAL A 218 -17.16 -7.73 28.58
CA VAL A 218 -17.53 -7.16 29.86
C VAL A 218 -18.04 -8.35 30.65
N LEU A 219 -17.18 -8.90 31.51
CA LEU A 219 -17.64 -9.78 32.57
C LEU A 219 -18.55 -8.94 33.45
N SER A 220 -19.83 -9.33 33.49
CA SER A 220 -20.86 -8.83 34.41
C SER A 220 -20.57 -9.26 35.83
#